data_AF-A0A938QK74-F1
#
_entry.id   AF-A0A938QK74-F1
#
_cell.length_a   1.000
_cell.length_b   1.000
_cell.length_c   1.000
_cell.angle_alpha   90.00
_cell.angle_beta   90.00
_cell.angle_gamma   90.00
#
_symmetry.space_group_name_H-M   'P 1'
#
loop_
_entity.id
_entity.type
_entity.pdbx_description
1 polymer ?
#
loop_
_entity_poly.entity_id
_entity_poly.type
_entity_poly.pdbx_seq_one_letter_code
_entity_poly.pdbx_strand_id
1 'polypeptide(L)'
;MRKTTTIRGIIEEICFHDPKLNLVIATLREEHTDDLVKISGFNLPLPYGDLLELTGIWLIDAETGQQFRVSQVTVLEYASLDTTIRHVRAVAERRKAGGGHTKTAAATV
;
A
#
# COMPACT_ATOMS: atom_id res chain seq x y z
N MET A 1 15.46 16.39 -11.23
CA MET A 1 15.35 15.02 -10.67
C MET A 1 14.18 15.01 -9.68
N ARG A 2 13.19 14.13 -9.84
CA ARG A 2 12.15 13.97 -8.79
C ARG A 2 12.80 13.26 -7.61
N LYS A 3 12.70 13.85 -6.42
CA LYS A 3 13.23 13.25 -5.19
C LYS A 3 12.40 12.01 -4.86
N THR A 4 13.05 10.87 -4.72
CA THR A 4 12.38 9.66 -4.23
C THR A 4 12.15 9.76 -2.73
N THR A 5 11.06 9.17 -2.27
CA THR A 5 10.68 9.06 -0.85
C THR A 5 10.55 7.58 -0.52
N THR A 6 10.67 7.26 0.76
CA THR A 6 10.50 5.90 1.27
C THR A 6 9.35 5.87 2.27
N ILE A 7 8.47 4.88 2.15
CA ILE A 7 7.38 4.60 3.10
C ILE A 7 7.47 3.15 3.57
N ARG A 8 6.96 2.87 4.76
CA ARG A 8 6.95 1.52 5.35
C ARG A 8 5.56 1.12 5.77
N GLY A 9 5.22 -0.16 5.57
CA GLY A 9 3.92 -0.66 5.95
C GLY A 9 3.64 -2.09 5.50
N ILE A 10 2.40 -2.51 5.71
CA ILE A 10 1.91 -3.84 5.37
C ILE A 10 0.82 -3.70 4.31
N ILE A 11 0.80 -4.60 3.33
CA ILE A 11 -0.26 -4.63 2.31
C ILE A 11 -1.59 -5.00 2.97
N GLU A 12 -2.54 -4.07 2.91
CA GLU A 12 -3.90 -4.26 3.38
C GLU A 12 -4.75 -4.92 2.29
N GLU A 13 -4.55 -4.52 1.04
CA GLU A 13 -5.38 -4.96 -0.09
C GLU A 13 -4.65 -4.83 -1.42
N ILE A 14 -4.80 -5.83 -2.30
CA ILE A 14 -4.54 -5.68 -3.74
C ILE A 14 -5.87 -5.33 -4.42
N CYS A 15 -6.01 -4.09 -4.85
CA CYS A 15 -7.22 -3.58 -5.48
C CYS A 15 -7.31 -4.01 -6.95
N PHE A 16 -6.16 -4.09 -7.63
CA PHE A 16 -6.08 -4.46 -9.04
C PHE A 16 -4.74 -5.13 -9.34
N HIS A 17 -4.77 -6.18 -10.15
CA HIS A 17 -3.59 -6.82 -10.69
C HIS A 17 -3.85 -7.20 -12.16
N ASP A 18 -3.08 -6.59 -13.06
CA ASP A 18 -3.01 -7.00 -14.47
C ASP A 18 -1.76 -7.85 -14.68
N PRO A 19 -1.90 -9.19 -14.84
CA PRO A 19 -0.76 -10.07 -15.06
C PRO A 19 -0.12 -9.93 -16.44
N LYS A 20 -0.81 -9.35 -17.44
CA LYS A 20 -0.24 -9.11 -18.78
C LYS A 20 0.67 -7.89 -18.77
N LEU A 21 0.27 -6.84 -18.05
CA LEU A 21 1.04 -5.61 -17.91
C LEU A 21 1.97 -5.64 -16.70
N ASN A 22 1.85 -6.66 -15.84
CA ASN A 22 2.46 -6.74 -14.51
C ASN A 22 2.18 -5.48 -13.67
N LEU A 23 1.01 -4.87 -13.86
CA LEU A 23 0.60 -3.66 -13.13
C LEU A 23 -0.14 -4.07 -11.86
N VAL A 24 0.27 -3.51 -10.74
CA VAL A 24 -0.39 -3.73 -9.45
C VAL A 24 -0.82 -2.40 -8.87
N ILE A 25 -2.05 -2.34 -8.37
CA ILE A 25 -2.56 -1.27 -7.51
C ILE A 25 -2.99 -1.91 -6.20
N ALA A 26 -2.46 -1.39 -5.11
CA ALA A 26 -2.71 -1.92 -3.77
C ALA A 26 -2.89 -0.79 -2.76
N THR A 27 -3.41 -1.14 -1.60
CA THR A 27 -3.46 -0.28 -0.42
C THR A 27 -2.45 -0.79 0.60
N LEU A 28 -1.53 0.09 0.99
CA LEU A 28 -0.57 -0.13 2.07
C LEU A 28 -1.12 0.54 3.34
N ARG A 29 -1.08 -0.16 4.47
CA ARG A 29 -1.24 0.48 5.78
C ARG A 29 0.13 0.85 6.32
N GLU A 30 0.37 2.14 6.54
CA GLU A 30 1.64 2.63 7.08
C GLU A 30 1.87 2.16 8.52
N GLU A 31 3.12 1.78 8.82
CA GLU A 31 3.50 1.14 10.09
C GLU A 31 3.24 2.02 11.33
N HIS A 32 3.41 3.34 11.23
CA HIS A 32 3.38 4.24 12.39
C HIS A 32 2.09 5.05 12.55
N THR A 33 1.38 5.26 11.45
CA THR A 33 0.20 6.13 11.40
C THR A 33 -1.09 5.34 11.27
N ASP A 34 -1.01 4.06 10.87
CA ASP A 34 -2.13 3.27 10.37
C ASP A 34 -2.89 3.93 9.19
N ASP A 35 -2.29 4.95 8.56
CA ASP A 35 -2.86 5.62 7.39
C ASP A 35 -2.87 4.64 6.20
N LEU A 36 -3.97 4.65 5.43
CA LEU A 36 -4.11 3.84 4.21
C LEU A 36 -3.63 4.64 3.00
N VAL A 37 -2.60 4.11 2.33
CA VAL A 37 -1.96 4.72 1.17
C VAL A 37 -2.21 3.86 -0.07
N LYS A 38 -2.73 4.46 -1.14
CA LYS A 38 -2.78 3.81 -2.45
C LYS A 38 -1.39 3.78 -3.06
N ILE A 39 -0.92 2.58 -3.38
CA ILE A 39 0.35 2.34 -4.06
C ILE A 39 0.10 1.77 -5.46
N SER A 40 0.96 2.13 -6.40
CA SER A 40 0.95 1.55 -7.75
C SER A 40 2.35 1.29 -8.25
N GLY A 41 2.51 0.27 -9.08
CA GLY A 41 3.80 -0.03 -9.70
C GLY A 41 3.76 -1.26 -10.57
N PHE A 42 4.87 -1.49 -11.26
CA PHE A 42 5.05 -2.64 -12.13
C PHE A 42 5.91 -3.70 -11.45
N ASN A 43 5.59 -4.97 -11.66
CA ASN A 43 6.34 -6.12 -11.15
C ASN A 43 6.58 -6.06 -9.62
N LEU A 44 5.60 -5.60 -8.85
CA LEU A 44 5.76 -5.46 -7.41
C LEU A 44 5.57 -6.82 -6.72
N PRO A 45 6.58 -7.38 -6.03
CA PRO A 45 6.37 -8.50 -5.13
C PRO A 45 5.66 -7.97 -3.89
N LEU A 46 4.34 -8.15 -3.82
CA LEU A 46 3.50 -7.69 -2.70
C LEU A 46 3.04 -8.89 -1.85
N PRO A 47 3.93 -9.50 -1.04
CA PRO A 47 3.53 -10.54 -0.11
C PRO A 47 2.60 -9.96 0.96
N TYR A 48 1.49 -10.66 1.23
CA TYR A 48 0.52 -10.24 2.23
C TYR A 48 1.03 -10.51 3.65
N GLY A 49 0.89 -9.51 4.51
CA GLY A 49 1.27 -9.61 5.93
C GLY A 49 2.72 -9.22 6.22
N ASP A 50 3.59 -9.21 5.22
CA ASP A 50 4.99 -8.80 5.37
C ASP A 50 5.11 -7.29 5.61
N LEU A 51 6.12 -6.91 6.40
CA LEU A 51 6.51 -5.52 6.53
C LEU A 51 7.40 -5.14 5.35
N LEU A 52 6.94 -4.17 4.57
CA LEU A 52 7.61 -3.71 3.36
C LEU A 52 8.13 -2.29 3.55
N GLU A 53 9.31 -2.04 2.98
CA GLU A 53 9.82 -0.70 2.68
C GLU A 53 9.70 -0.44 1.18
N LEU A 54 8.97 0.62 0.82
CA LEU A 54 8.70 1.00 -0.56
C LEU A 54 9.41 2.32 -0.87
N THR A 55 10.22 2.34 -1.91
CA THR A 55 10.82 3.58 -2.43
C THR A 55 10.16 3.97 -3.74
N GLY A 56 9.85 5.26 -3.88
CA GLY A 56 9.04 5.74 -5.00
C GLY A 56 8.83 7.25 -5.00
N ILE A 57 7.79 7.69 -5.73
CA ILE A 57 7.39 9.09 -5.84
C ILE A 57 5.91 9.25 -5.56
N TRP A 58 5.55 10.36 -4.91
CA TRP A 58 4.15 10.78 -4.78
C TRP A 58 3.66 11.39 -6.08
N LEU A 59 2.47 10.97 -6.50
CA LEU A 59 1.73 11.52 -7.62
C LEU A 59 0.34 11.91 -7.15
N ILE A 60 -0.16 13.01 -7.66
CA ILE A 60 -1.54 13.45 -7.44
C ILE A 60 -2.19 13.46 -8.81
N ASP A 61 -3.29 12.72 -8.93
CA ASP A 61 -4.10 12.63 -10.13
C ASP A 61 -5.53 13.05 -9.83
N ALA A 62 -6.16 13.76 -10.77
CA ALA A 62 -7.48 14.35 -10.55
C ALA A 62 -8.60 13.30 -10.43
N GLU A 63 -8.43 12.14 -11.06
CA GLU A 63 -9.42 11.07 -11.09
C GLU A 63 -9.25 10.12 -9.90
N THR A 64 -8.01 9.85 -9.51
CA THR A 64 -7.68 8.78 -8.56
C THR A 64 -7.13 9.26 -7.22
N GLY A 65 -6.87 10.57 -7.09
CA GLY A 65 -6.33 11.20 -5.90
C GLY A 65 -4.81 11.00 -5.75
N GLN A 66 -4.33 11.08 -4.50
CA GLN A 66 -2.92 10.87 -4.19
C GLN A 66 -2.56 9.39 -4.24
N GLN A 67 -1.49 9.06 -4.97
CA GLN A 67 -0.93 7.73 -5.06
C GLN A 67 0.58 7.75 -4.88
N PHE A 68 1.13 6.67 -4.33
CA PHE A 68 2.56 6.45 -4.25
C PHE A 68 3.00 5.47 -5.34
N ARG A 69 3.73 5.97 -6.34
CA ARG A 69 4.26 5.13 -7.41
C ARG A 69 5.58 4.51 -6.95
N VAL A 70 5.55 3.20 -6.74
CA VAL A 70 6.67 2.40 -6.24
C VAL A 70 7.63 2.09 -7.38
N SER A 71 8.92 2.32 -7.13
CA SER A 71 10.02 1.91 -8.02
C SER A 71 10.86 0.78 -7.43
N GLN A 72 10.85 0.59 -6.10
CA GLN A 72 11.59 -0.47 -5.43
C GLN A 72 10.83 -0.95 -4.19
N VAL A 73 10.90 -2.26 -3.94
CA VAL A 73 10.33 -2.92 -2.77
C VAL A 73 11.46 -3.64 -2.03
N THR A 74 11.49 -3.49 -0.71
CA THR A 74 12.36 -4.26 0.18
C THR A 74 11.49 -4.90 1.26
N VAL A 75 11.59 -6.21 1.42
CA VAL A 75 10.93 -6.91 2.54
C VAL A 75 11.80 -6.74 3.77
N LEU A 76 11.26 -6.10 4.80
CA LEU A 76 11.94 -5.90 6.08
C LEU A 76 11.71 -7.08 7.03
N GLU A 77 10.47 -7.56 7.08
CA GLU A 77 10.09 -8.71 7.91
C GLU A 77 9.12 -9.62 7.15
N TYR A 78 9.48 -10.90 7.08
CA TYR A 78 8.62 -11.94 6.51
C TYR A 78 7.61 -12.39 7.57
N ALA A 79 6.32 -12.25 7.25
CA ALA A 79 5.27 -12.75 8.12
C ALA A 79 5.22 -14.28 8.10
N SER A 80 5.00 -14.86 9.28
CA SER A 80 4.59 -16.26 9.36
C SER A 80 3.18 -16.43 8.76
N LEU A 81 2.85 -17.64 8.31
CA LEU A 81 1.50 -17.95 7.82
C LEU A 81 0.41 -17.58 8.85
N ASP A 82 0.66 -17.84 10.14
CA ASP A 82 -0.27 -17.48 11.21
C ASP A 82 -0.45 -15.96 11.35
N THR A 83 0.64 -15.20 11.21
CA THR A 83 0.61 -13.74 11.20
C THR A 83 -0.20 -13.22 10.03
N THR A 84 0.06 -13.75 8.82
CA THR A 84 -0.69 -13.38 7.60
C THR A 84 -2.18 -13.71 7.75
N ILE A 85 -2.55 -14.89 8.28
CA ILE A 85 -3.95 -15.27 8.51
C ILE A 85 -4.62 -14.31 9.50
N ARG A 86 -3.95 -13.94 10.60
CA ARG A 86 -4.49 -12.97 11.57
C ARG A 86 -4.68 -11.60 10.94
N HIS A 87 -3.71 -11.12 10.16
CA HIS A 87 -3.79 -9.85 9.47
C HIS A 87 -4.97 -9.84 8.49
N VAL A 88 -5.09 -10.84 7.61
CA VAL A 88 -6.21 -10.95 6.66
C VAL A 88 -7.57 -10.95 7.37
N ARG A 89 -7.69 -11.66 8.50
CA ARG A 89 -8.92 -11.63 9.31
C ARG A 89 -9.20 -10.23 9.86
N ALA A 90 -8.19 -9.54 10.40
CA ALA A 90 -8.34 -8.19 10.91
C ALA A 90 -8.78 -7.21 9.80
N VAL A 91 -8.20 -7.32 8.60
CA VAL A 91 -8.63 -6.54 7.42
C VAL A 91 -10.09 -6.81 7.09
N ALA A 92 -10.50 -8.08 7.04
CA ALA A 92 -11.88 -8.47 6.72
C ALA A 92 -12.89 -7.91 7.72
N GLU A 93 -12.58 -7.93 9.02
CA GLU A 93 -13.45 -7.36 10.04
C GLU A 93 -13.55 -5.83 9.94
N ARG A 94 -12.45 -5.12 9.65
CA ARG A 94 -12.48 -3.66 9.42
C ARG A 94 -13.34 -3.28 8.21
N ARG A 95 -13.33 -4.09 7.15
CA ARG A 95 -14.20 -3.88 5.98
C ARG A 95 -15.68 -4.00 6.33
N LYS A 96 -16.05 -4.98 7.17
CA LYS A 96 -17.43 -5.13 7.65
C LYS A 96 -17.88 -3.98 8.55
N ALA A 97 -16.94 -3.42 9.31
CA ALA A 97 -17.20 -2.30 10.23
C ALA A 97 -17.34 -0.92 9.54
N GLY A 98 -17.11 -0.82 8.22
CA GLY A 98 -17.53 0.34 7.43
C GLY A 98 -16.65 1.60 7.50
N GLY A 99 -15.34 1.53 7.75
CA GLY A 99 -14.54 2.75 7.75
C GLY A 99 -13.03 2.55 7.72
N GLY A 100 -12.41 2.66 6.55
CA GLY A 100 -11.02 3.06 6.43
C GLY A 100 -10.99 4.56 6.12
N HIS A 101 -10.45 5.37 7.02
CA HIS A 101 -10.11 6.76 6.69
C HIS A 101 -8.97 6.73 5.67
N THR A 102 -9.30 6.75 4.37
CA THR A 102 -8.34 7.19 3.36
C THR A 102 -8.06 8.66 3.62
N LYS A 103 -6.86 8.98 4.08
CA LYS A 103 -6.41 10.36 4.18
C LYS A 103 -6.24 10.90 2.77
N THR A 104 -7.24 11.60 2.26
CA THR A 104 -7.03 12.63 1.25
C THR A 104 -6.36 13.77 2.00
N ALA A 105 -5.02 13.85 1.96
CA ALA A 105 -4.32 14.98 2.55
C ALA A 105 -4.85 16.26 1.87
N ALA A 106 -5.48 17.12 2.67
CA ALA A 106 -5.97 18.41 2.22
C ALA A 106 -4.81 19.15 1.54
N ALA A 107 -5.00 19.52 0.27
CA ALA A 107 -4.16 20.46 -0.42
C ALA A 107 -4.06 21.72 0.46
N THR A 108 -2.90 21.93 1.07
CA THR A 108 -2.59 23.24 1.66
C THR A 108 -2.11 24.10 0.52
N VAL A 109 -2.90 25.16 0.29
CA VAL A 109 -2.77 26.23 -0.71
C VAL A 109 -1.40 26.88 -0.68
#